data_AF-A0A401ZMS4-F1
#
_entry.id   AF-A0A401ZMS4-F1
#
_cell.length_a   1.000
_cell.length_b   1.000
_cell.length_c   1.000
_cell.angle_alpha   90.00
_cell.angle_beta   90.00
_cell.angle_gamma   90.00
#
_symmetry.space_group_name_H-M   'P 1'
#
loop_
_entity.id
_entity.type
_entity.pdbx_description
1 polymer ?
#
loop_
_entity_poly.entity_id
_entity_poly.type
_entity_poly.pdbx_seq_one_letter_code
_entity_poly.pdbx_strand_id
1 'polypeptide(L)'
;MSNVLTSTFLVSLPYDDIQRPVTSTASRSGTTFWSQTRTYDNVGNVINLNTTVPTTINGTKTDSQSFCYDDLNRLVWSGNTGTPTGGNHCGLAPNGTTVGAYQQSYSYDALDRVTNGPSGSETYGTFSYLMPDFLGSTSIALRSAGSVQAVQLFSPFVSTRYSDGTMVTPFNFTGQRLDTQTGLFYYNARYYDATSGRFISADTVETNGSGLDPFAYVKLSSMEENCGI
;
A
#
# COMPACT_ATOMS: atom_id res chain seq x y z
N MET A 1 -42.85 14.23 2.34
CA MET A 1 -41.54 13.89 2.93
C MET A 1 -41.30 12.41 2.64
N SER A 2 -40.27 12.11 1.84
CA SER A 2 -39.96 10.74 1.41
C SER A 2 -39.51 9.92 2.62
N ASN A 3 -40.21 8.83 2.91
CA ASN A 3 -39.90 7.93 4.01
C ASN A 3 -38.64 7.14 3.60
N VAL A 4 -37.46 7.61 3.99
CA VAL A 4 -36.21 6.88 3.74
C VAL A 4 -36.24 5.65 4.66
N LEU A 5 -36.61 4.50 4.09
CA LEU A 5 -36.52 3.21 4.78
C LEU A 5 -35.05 2.92 5.07
N THR A 6 -34.56 3.31 6.25
CA THR A 6 -33.30 2.82 6.80
C THR A 6 -33.51 1.36 7.16
N SER A 7 -33.21 0.47 6.23
CA SER A 7 -33.20 -0.96 6.50
C SER A 7 -32.08 -1.28 7.50
N THR A 8 -32.44 -1.48 8.76
CA THR A 8 -31.51 -1.97 9.77
C THR A 8 -31.22 -3.45 9.53
N PHE A 9 -29.95 -3.79 9.35
CA PHE A 9 -29.47 -5.17 9.39
C PHE A 9 -28.88 -5.46 10.76
N LEU A 10 -29.02 -6.70 11.24
CA LEU A 10 -28.45 -7.18 12.49
C LEU A 10 -27.22 -8.03 12.18
N VAL A 11 -26.11 -7.70 12.83
CA VAL A 11 -24.87 -8.47 12.77
C VAL A 11 -24.68 -9.21 14.10
N SER A 12 -24.34 -10.50 14.05
CA SER A 12 -23.98 -11.31 15.22
C SER A 12 -22.58 -11.89 15.07
N LEU A 13 -21.80 -11.82 16.14
CA LEU A 13 -20.38 -12.22 16.20
C LEU A 13 -20.10 -12.94 17.53
N PRO A 14 -20.48 -14.22 17.69
CA PRO A 14 -20.02 -15.01 18.83
C PRO A 14 -18.51 -15.26 18.75
N TYR A 15 -17.89 -15.29 19.92
CA TYR A 15 -16.45 -15.49 20.09
C TYR A 15 -16.16 -16.78 20.87
N ASP A 16 -14.98 -17.36 20.69
CA ASP A 16 -14.45 -18.43 21.54
C ASP A 16 -13.92 -17.88 22.88
N ASP A 17 -13.45 -18.77 23.76
CA ASP A 17 -12.97 -18.41 25.11
C ASP A 17 -11.75 -17.49 25.11
N ILE A 18 -11.04 -17.39 23.99
CA ILE A 18 -9.91 -16.47 23.80
C ILE A 18 -10.27 -15.30 22.88
N GLN A 19 -11.57 -14.99 22.76
CA GLN A 19 -12.11 -13.82 22.08
C GLN A 19 -11.82 -13.75 20.57
N ARG A 20 -11.81 -14.90 19.88
CA ARG A 20 -11.76 -14.96 18.41
C ARG A 20 -13.15 -15.23 17.81
N PRO A 21 -13.57 -14.52 16.75
CA PRO A 21 -14.89 -14.73 16.14
C PRO A 21 -15.02 -16.15 15.55
N VAL A 22 -16.00 -16.93 16.02
CA VAL A 22 -16.26 -18.29 15.49
C VAL A 22 -17.27 -18.24 14.35
N THR A 23 -18.30 -17.41 14.52
CA THR A 23 -19.34 -17.21 13.51
C THR A 23 -19.55 -15.72 13.29
N SER A 24 -19.88 -15.33 12.06
CA SER A 24 -20.36 -14.00 11.72
C SER A 24 -21.62 -14.15 10.89
N THR A 25 -22.70 -13.49 11.27
CA THR A 25 -23.95 -13.49 10.50
C THR A 25 -24.44 -12.08 10.26
N ALA A 26 -25.09 -11.87 9.11
CA ALA A 26 -25.84 -10.68 8.80
C ALA A 26 -27.28 -11.07 8.43
N SER A 27 -28.24 -10.44 9.10
CA SER A 27 -29.66 -10.73 8.94
C SER A 27 -30.48 -9.45 8.75
N ARG A 28 -31.58 -9.55 8.02
CA ARG A 28 -32.55 -8.48 7.82
C ARG A 28 -33.94 -9.04 8.02
N SER A 29 -34.72 -8.41 8.91
CA SER A 29 -36.09 -8.85 9.23
C SER A 29 -36.19 -10.34 9.62
N GLY A 30 -35.18 -10.85 10.35
CA GLY A 30 -35.12 -12.24 10.79
C GLY A 30 -34.53 -13.23 9.78
N THR A 31 -34.27 -12.80 8.54
CA THR A 31 -33.66 -13.66 7.51
C THR A 31 -32.17 -13.40 7.41
N THR A 32 -31.35 -14.44 7.62
CA THR A 32 -29.90 -14.40 7.40
C THR A 32 -29.59 -14.39 5.91
N PHE A 33 -28.91 -13.37 5.43
CA PHE A 33 -28.48 -13.26 4.03
C PHE A 33 -26.97 -13.42 3.85
N TRP A 34 -26.23 -13.56 4.95
CA TRP A 34 -24.81 -13.92 4.93
C TRP A 34 -24.44 -14.59 6.25
N SER A 35 -23.71 -15.70 6.16
CA SER A 35 -23.16 -16.40 7.32
C SER A 35 -21.75 -16.88 7.01
N GLN A 36 -20.84 -16.75 7.96
CA GLN A 36 -19.48 -17.25 7.85
C GLN A 36 -19.06 -17.92 9.15
N THR A 37 -18.54 -19.14 9.08
CA THR A 37 -17.99 -19.89 10.22
C THR A 37 -16.52 -20.19 10.01
N ARG A 38 -15.73 -20.12 11.07
CA ARG A 38 -14.26 -20.25 11.04
C ARG A 38 -13.78 -21.25 12.08
N THR A 39 -12.72 -21.97 11.75
CA THR A 39 -11.89 -22.68 12.73
C THR A 39 -10.48 -22.14 12.69
N TYR A 40 -9.78 -22.24 13.82
CA TYR A 40 -8.44 -21.74 13.98
C TYR A 40 -7.50 -22.84 14.44
N ASP A 41 -6.22 -22.72 14.10
CA ASP A 41 -5.17 -23.48 14.77
C ASP A 41 -4.84 -22.89 16.16
N ASN A 42 -3.80 -23.42 16.79
CA ASN A 42 -3.35 -23.02 18.13
C ASN A 42 -2.65 -21.64 18.17
N VAL A 43 -2.19 -21.12 17.03
CA VAL A 43 -1.53 -19.81 16.90
C VAL A 43 -2.49 -18.74 16.35
N GLY A 44 -3.70 -19.13 15.98
CA GLY A 44 -4.78 -18.23 15.59
C GLY A 44 -4.95 -18.03 14.08
N ASN A 45 -4.28 -18.83 13.24
CA ASN A 45 -4.54 -18.83 11.81
C ASN A 45 -5.90 -19.47 11.51
N VAL A 46 -6.64 -18.95 10.53
CA VAL A 46 -7.90 -19.57 10.07
C VAL A 46 -7.57 -20.77 9.19
N ILE A 47 -7.96 -21.97 9.60
CA ILE A 47 -7.63 -23.21 8.86
C ILE A 47 -8.81 -23.80 8.07
N ASN A 48 -10.05 -23.50 8.46
CA ASN A 48 -11.25 -23.77 7.66
C ASN A 48 -12.22 -22.59 7.74
N LEU A 49 -12.93 -22.33 6.63
CA LEU A 49 -13.87 -21.23 6.49
C LEU A 49 -15.06 -21.67 5.64
N ASN A 50 -16.28 -21.60 6.19
CA ASN A 50 -17.49 -21.80 5.39
C ASN A 50 -18.23 -20.48 5.27
N THR A 51 -18.51 -20.05 4.04
CA THR A 51 -19.32 -18.86 3.76
C THR A 51 -20.59 -19.28 3.05
N THR A 52 -21.76 -18.94 3.59
CA THR A 52 -23.06 -19.25 3.02
C THR A 52 -23.84 -17.96 2.71
N VAL A 53 -24.37 -17.89 1.50
CA VAL A 53 -25.19 -16.78 0.99
C VAL A 53 -26.46 -17.31 0.33
N PRO A 54 -27.59 -16.56 0.33
CA PRO A 54 -28.79 -16.95 -0.37
C PRO A 54 -28.63 -16.76 -1.88
N THR A 55 -29.47 -17.46 -2.66
CA THR A 55 -29.61 -17.27 -4.11
C THR A 55 -30.88 -16.49 -4.43
N THR A 56 -30.98 -15.98 -5.66
CA THR A 56 -32.16 -15.25 -6.16
C THR A 56 -33.39 -16.13 -6.38
N ILE A 57 -33.25 -17.45 -6.34
CA ILE A 57 -34.31 -18.43 -6.61
C ILE A 57 -34.66 -19.28 -5.39
N ASN A 58 -34.56 -18.71 -4.18
CA ASN A 58 -34.83 -19.40 -2.91
C ASN A 58 -33.97 -20.66 -2.71
N GLY A 59 -32.68 -20.44 -2.44
CA GLY A 59 -31.72 -21.46 -2.02
C GLY A 59 -30.49 -20.82 -1.39
N THR A 60 -29.44 -21.60 -1.15
CA THR A 60 -28.15 -21.09 -0.67
C THR A 60 -26.99 -21.60 -1.52
N LYS A 61 -25.91 -20.83 -1.53
CA LYS A 61 -24.59 -21.26 -1.97
C LYS A 61 -23.65 -21.21 -0.78
N THR A 62 -22.79 -22.22 -0.71
CA THR A 62 -21.79 -22.39 0.33
C THR A 62 -20.44 -22.58 -0.34
N ASP A 63 -19.46 -21.80 0.10
CA ASP A 63 -18.07 -21.98 -0.21
C ASP A 63 -17.35 -22.45 1.05
N SER A 64 -16.94 -23.72 1.07
CA SER A 64 -16.21 -24.34 2.17
C SER A 64 -14.75 -24.39 1.81
N GLN A 65 -13.97 -23.47 2.34
CA GLN A 65 -12.55 -23.30 2.08
C GLN A 65 -11.72 -23.90 3.20
N SER A 66 -10.54 -24.36 2.85
CA SER A 66 -9.50 -24.78 3.80
C SER A 66 -8.18 -24.09 3.44
N PHE A 67 -7.34 -23.94 4.45
CA PHE A 67 -6.07 -23.24 4.33
C PHE A 67 -4.97 -24.09 4.97
N CYS A 68 -3.75 -23.95 4.46
CA CYS A 68 -2.57 -24.46 5.14
C CYS A 68 -1.47 -23.41 5.18
N TYR A 69 -0.81 -23.30 6.32
CA TYR A 69 0.29 -22.38 6.57
C TYR A 69 1.58 -23.15 6.86
N ASP A 70 2.71 -22.56 6.48
CA ASP A 70 4.04 -23.05 6.86
C ASP A 70 4.41 -22.69 8.31
N ASP A 71 5.60 -23.12 8.75
CA ASP A 71 6.11 -22.86 10.11
C ASP A 71 6.25 -21.36 10.44
N LEU A 72 6.26 -20.49 9.43
CA LEU A 72 6.34 -19.03 9.57
C LEU A 72 4.96 -18.36 9.53
N ASN A 73 3.86 -19.13 9.60
CA ASN A 73 2.48 -18.67 9.49
C ASN A 73 2.14 -18.02 8.12
N ARG A 74 2.84 -18.40 7.06
CA ARG A 74 2.56 -17.90 5.70
C ARG A 74 1.67 -18.90 4.97
N LEU A 75 0.66 -18.40 4.27
CA LEU A 75 -0.30 -19.24 3.54
C LEU A 75 0.39 -19.95 2.38
N VAL A 76 0.45 -21.28 2.39
CA VAL A 76 1.08 -22.09 1.32
C VAL A 76 0.08 -22.84 0.46
N TRP A 77 -1.14 -23.02 0.95
CA TRP A 77 -2.23 -23.66 0.21
C TRP A 77 -3.59 -23.09 0.60
N SER A 78 -4.46 -22.89 -0.39
CA SER A 78 -5.88 -22.58 -0.18
C SER A 78 -6.75 -23.29 -1.20
N GLY A 79 -7.95 -23.70 -0.81
CA GLY A 79 -8.86 -24.38 -1.74
C GLY A 79 -10.18 -24.74 -1.12
N ASN A 80 -11.19 -24.86 -1.97
CA ASN A 80 -12.52 -25.38 -1.62
C ASN A 80 -12.77 -26.80 -2.16
N THR A 81 -11.70 -27.41 -2.70
CA THR A 81 -11.57 -28.82 -3.05
C THR A 81 -10.13 -29.28 -2.79
N GLY A 82 -9.87 -30.58 -2.80
CA GLY A 82 -8.53 -31.15 -2.59
C GLY A 82 -8.12 -31.23 -1.12
N THR A 83 -6.87 -31.61 -0.86
CA THR A 83 -6.33 -31.76 0.49
C THR A 83 -5.32 -30.65 0.75
N PRO A 84 -5.44 -29.89 1.87
CA PRO A 84 -4.43 -28.91 2.25
C PRO A 84 -3.05 -29.56 2.43
N THR A 85 -2.02 -28.98 1.82
CA THR A 85 -0.66 -29.54 1.78
C THR A 85 0.40 -28.43 1.82
N GLY A 86 1.68 -28.79 1.98
CA GLY A 86 2.81 -27.87 1.86
C GLY A 86 3.20 -27.14 3.15
N GLY A 87 2.44 -27.31 4.24
CA GLY A 87 2.70 -26.71 5.54
C GLY A 87 2.40 -27.64 6.70
N ASN A 88 2.56 -27.15 7.92
CA ASN A 88 2.35 -27.87 9.18
C ASN A 88 1.05 -27.42 9.89
N HIS A 89 0.52 -26.24 9.55
CA HIS A 89 -0.71 -25.65 10.08
C HIS A 89 -1.85 -25.79 9.05
N CYS A 90 -2.26 -27.04 8.78
CA CYS A 90 -3.28 -27.35 7.77
C CYS A 90 -4.66 -27.59 8.38
N GLY A 91 -5.70 -27.06 7.74
CA GLY A 91 -7.08 -27.45 8.02
C GLY A 91 -7.43 -28.86 7.51
N LEU A 92 -8.62 -29.33 7.86
CA LEU A 92 -9.18 -30.54 7.25
C LEU A 92 -9.54 -30.28 5.78
N ALA A 93 -9.64 -31.34 4.98
CA ALA A 93 -10.10 -31.20 3.60
C ALA A 93 -11.52 -30.56 3.55
N PRO A 94 -11.77 -29.59 2.67
CA PRO A 94 -13.05 -28.91 2.56
C PRO A 94 -14.17 -29.87 2.17
N ASN A 95 -15.36 -29.68 2.75
CA ASN A 95 -16.56 -30.45 2.46
C ASN A 95 -17.79 -29.53 2.41
N GLY A 96 -18.75 -29.83 1.54
CA GLY A 96 -20.03 -29.11 1.45
C GLY A 96 -20.02 -27.86 0.56
N THR A 97 -18.95 -27.64 -0.22
CA THR A 97 -18.91 -26.60 -1.25
C THR A 97 -19.97 -26.84 -2.33
N THR A 98 -20.72 -25.79 -2.68
CA THR A 98 -21.72 -25.79 -3.77
C THR A 98 -21.43 -24.75 -4.86
N VAL A 99 -20.26 -24.11 -4.78
CA VAL A 99 -19.69 -23.21 -5.79
C VAL A 99 -18.61 -23.93 -6.61
N GLY A 100 -18.05 -23.25 -7.62
CA GLY A 100 -17.00 -23.81 -8.47
C GLY A 100 -15.75 -24.19 -7.67
N ALA A 101 -15.15 -25.31 -8.05
CA ALA A 101 -13.98 -25.86 -7.37
C ALA A 101 -12.69 -25.09 -7.74
N TYR A 102 -11.82 -24.85 -6.77
CA TYR A 102 -10.49 -24.27 -6.96
C TYR A 102 -9.48 -24.79 -5.93
N GLN A 103 -8.21 -24.75 -6.32
CA GLN A 103 -7.04 -24.96 -5.48
C GLN A 103 -5.96 -23.96 -5.88
N GLN A 104 -5.23 -23.43 -4.89
CA GLN A 104 -4.16 -22.47 -5.07
C GLN A 104 -2.99 -22.85 -4.16
N SER A 105 -1.79 -22.67 -4.66
CA SER A 105 -0.55 -22.84 -3.92
C SER A 105 0.23 -21.53 -3.93
N TYR A 106 1.04 -21.32 -2.90
CA TYR A 106 1.88 -20.14 -2.77
C TYR A 106 3.30 -20.56 -2.37
N SER A 107 4.29 -19.83 -2.87
CA SER A 107 5.67 -19.95 -2.44
C SER A 107 6.26 -18.59 -2.12
N TYR A 108 7.29 -18.59 -1.27
CA TYR A 108 7.92 -17.37 -0.78
C TYR A 108 9.43 -17.44 -0.93
N ASP A 109 10.08 -16.29 -1.04
CA ASP A 109 11.54 -16.20 -0.91
C ASP A 109 11.99 -16.02 0.56
N ALA A 110 13.30 -15.89 0.76
CA ALA A 110 13.90 -15.71 2.09
C ALA A 110 13.59 -14.35 2.74
N LEU A 111 12.92 -13.44 2.03
CA LEU A 111 12.49 -12.12 2.52
C LEU A 111 10.96 -12.06 2.71
N ASP A 112 10.30 -13.22 2.79
CA ASP A 112 8.85 -13.36 2.98
C ASP A 112 7.98 -12.79 1.85
N ARG A 113 8.52 -12.68 0.64
CA ARG A 113 7.78 -12.18 -0.53
C ARG A 113 7.24 -13.33 -1.37
N VAL A 114 6.01 -13.21 -1.86
CA VAL A 114 5.33 -14.23 -2.69
C VAL A 114 6.01 -14.39 -4.05
N THR A 115 6.63 -15.53 -4.32
CA THR A 115 7.28 -15.84 -5.61
C THR A 115 6.37 -16.59 -6.59
N ASN A 116 5.35 -17.27 -6.07
CA ASN A 116 4.31 -17.95 -6.84
C ASN A 116 2.95 -17.81 -6.16
N GLY A 117 1.90 -17.63 -6.94
CA GLY A 117 0.53 -17.61 -6.47
C GLY A 117 -0.49 -17.73 -7.62
N PRO A 118 -1.77 -17.43 -7.37
CA PRO A 118 -2.85 -17.53 -8.36
C PRO A 118 -2.64 -16.63 -9.59
N SER A 119 -1.89 -15.54 -9.41
CA SER A 119 -1.52 -14.60 -10.49
C SER A 119 -0.33 -15.06 -11.33
N GLY A 120 0.29 -16.19 -10.98
CA GLY A 120 1.48 -16.72 -11.64
C GLY A 120 2.76 -16.56 -10.80
N SER A 121 3.90 -16.44 -11.49
CA SER A 121 5.20 -16.21 -10.85
C SER A 121 5.51 -14.72 -10.80
N GLU A 122 5.90 -14.24 -9.62
CA GLU A 122 6.29 -12.85 -9.40
C GLU A 122 7.82 -12.74 -9.31
N THR A 123 8.40 -11.78 -10.01
CA THR A 123 9.83 -11.45 -9.92
C THR A 123 10.01 -10.07 -9.32
N TYR A 124 10.63 -9.98 -8.16
CA TYR A 124 10.90 -8.72 -7.49
C TYR A 124 12.19 -8.08 -7.98
N GLY A 125 12.13 -6.79 -8.35
CA GLY A 125 13.30 -5.99 -8.70
C GLY A 125 14.20 -5.66 -7.50
N THR A 126 15.38 -5.11 -7.78
CA THR A 126 16.33 -4.65 -6.74
C THR A 126 15.75 -3.43 -6.00
N PHE A 127 15.46 -3.59 -4.71
CA PHE A 127 14.99 -2.51 -3.86
C PHE A 127 16.15 -1.60 -3.41
N SER A 128 15.90 -0.29 -3.31
CA SER A 128 16.85 0.69 -2.81
C SER A 128 16.21 1.52 -1.70
N TYR A 129 16.92 1.76 -0.60
CA TYR A 129 16.45 2.63 0.47
C TYR A 129 16.83 4.08 0.15
N LEU A 130 15.85 4.97 0.11
CA LEU A 130 16.09 6.40 -0.05
C LEU A 130 16.15 7.05 1.34
N MET A 131 17.28 7.68 1.66
CA MET A 131 17.44 8.45 2.89
C MET A 131 17.28 9.93 2.56
N PRO A 132 16.19 10.58 3.02
CA PRO A 132 16.03 12.01 2.91
C PRO A 132 16.90 12.74 3.93
N ASP A 133 17.25 13.99 3.64
CA ASP A 133 17.72 14.95 4.63
C ASP A 133 16.56 15.53 5.46
N PHE A 134 16.86 16.47 6.36
CA PHE A 134 15.86 17.12 7.21
C PHE A 134 14.78 17.90 6.44
N LEU A 135 15.06 18.30 5.19
CA LEU A 135 14.11 19.01 4.33
C LEU A 135 13.34 18.07 3.40
N GLY A 136 13.56 16.76 3.50
CA GLY A 136 12.94 15.76 2.64
C GLY A 136 13.68 15.52 1.33
N SER A 137 14.87 16.11 1.14
CA SER A 137 15.65 15.91 -0.08
C SER A 137 16.31 14.54 -0.08
N THR A 138 16.08 13.74 -1.12
CA THR A 138 16.74 12.43 -1.27
C THR A 138 18.26 12.59 -1.33
N SER A 139 18.99 12.26 -0.28
CA SER A 139 20.43 12.50 -0.20
C SER A 139 21.27 11.24 -0.41
N ILE A 140 20.76 10.07 -0.02
CA ILE A 140 21.46 8.79 -0.18
C ILE A 140 20.49 7.74 -0.71
N ALA A 141 20.92 6.95 -1.70
CA ALA A 141 20.30 5.69 -2.07
C ALA A 141 21.21 4.54 -1.62
N LEU A 142 20.68 3.63 -0.80
CA LEU A 142 21.37 2.40 -0.40
C LEU A 142 20.81 1.23 -1.19
N ARG A 143 21.66 0.30 -1.60
CA ARG A 143 21.22 -1.01 -2.10
C ARG A 143 20.52 -1.77 -0.99
N SER A 144 19.74 -2.79 -1.35
CA SER A 144 19.10 -3.71 -0.40
C SER A 144 20.08 -4.33 0.62
N ALA A 145 21.36 -4.49 0.25
CA ALA A 145 22.43 -4.99 1.12
C ALA A 145 23.08 -3.92 2.04
N GLY A 146 22.57 -2.69 2.05
CA GLY A 146 23.06 -1.59 2.90
C GLY A 146 24.28 -0.84 2.36
N SER A 147 24.81 -1.21 1.18
CA SER A 147 25.91 -0.48 0.54
C SER A 147 25.41 0.75 -0.21
N VAL A 148 26.21 1.81 -0.25
CA VAL A 148 25.87 3.06 -0.94
C VAL A 148 25.78 2.83 -2.46
N GLN A 149 24.64 3.22 -3.04
CA GLN A 149 24.36 3.16 -4.47
C GLN A 149 24.53 4.52 -5.15
N ALA A 150 24.03 5.58 -4.51
CA ALA A 150 24.21 6.95 -4.97
C ALA A 150 24.12 7.93 -3.79
N VAL A 151 24.79 9.06 -3.91
CA VAL A 151 24.75 10.17 -2.95
C VAL A 151 24.58 11.47 -3.72
N GLN A 152 23.80 12.41 -3.18
CA GLN A 152 23.78 13.79 -3.62
C GLN A 152 23.62 14.73 -2.43
N LEU A 153 24.26 15.90 -2.50
CA LEU A 153 24.17 16.96 -1.50
C LEU A 153 23.68 18.25 -2.16
N PHE A 154 22.80 18.97 -1.49
CA PHE A 154 22.17 20.17 -2.00
C PHE A 154 22.65 21.42 -1.29
N SER A 155 22.63 22.55 -2.00
CA SER A 155 22.67 23.86 -1.37
C SER A 155 21.31 24.22 -0.76
N PRO A 156 21.23 25.23 0.12
CA PRO A 156 19.95 25.72 0.65
C PRO A 156 18.94 26.16 -0.43
N PHE A 157 19.42 26.48 -1.63
CA PHE A 157 18.63 26.92 -2.77
C PHE A 157 18.73 25.93 -3.95
N VAL A 158 18.68 24.63 -3.66
CA VAL A 158 18.40 23.55 -4.62
C VAL A 158 19.58 23.08 -5.47
N SER A 159 20.64 23.88 -5.65
CA SER A 159 21.77 23.45 -6.49
C SER A 159 22.51 22.24 -5.91
N THR A 160 22.66 21.17 -6.69
CA THR A 160 23.46 20.01 -6.32
C THR A 160 24.93 20.41 -6.19
N ARG A 161 25.47 20.30 -4.98
CA ARG A 161 26.85 20.67 -4.64
C ARG A 161 27.82 19.51 -4.84
N TYR A 162 27.31 18.29 -4.74
CA TYR A 162 28.06 17.06 -4.89
C TYR A 162 27.12 15.93 -5.30
N SER A 163 27.59 15.04 -6.15
CA SER A 163 26.90 13.80 -6.49
C SER A 163 27.89 12.71 -6.83
N ASP A 164 27.59 11.49 -6.40
CA ASP A 164 28.30 10.27 -6.81
C ASP A 164 27.28 9.15 -7.07
N GLY A 165 27.48 8.38 -8.13
CA GLY A 165 26.50 7.44 -8.66
C GLY A 165 25.25 8.10 -9.27
N THR A 166 24.27 7.27 -9.66
CA THR A 166 23.01 7.72 -10.26
C THR A 166 21.85 7.45 -9.31
N MET A 167 21.10 8.49 -8.93
CA MET A 167 19.90 8.33 -8.12
C MET A 167 18.83 7.52 -8.85
N VAL A 168 18.26 6.55 -8.14
CA VAL A 168 17.25 5.60 -8.66
C VAL A 168 15.82 6.14 -8.58
N THR A 169 15.66 7.42 -8.29
CA THR A 169 14.36 8.08 -8.11
C THR A 169 14.38 9.45 -8.77
N PRO A 170 13.25 9.87 -9.38
CA PRO A 170 13.11 11.25 -9.83
C PRO A 170 12.78 12.20 -8.66
N PHE A 171 12.43 11.71 -7.47
CA PHE A 171 12.17 12.54 -6.29
C PHE A 171 13.48 12.97 -5.63
N ASN A 172 13.69 14.27 -5.54
CA ASN A 172 14.98 14.88 -5.36
C ASN A 172 14.89 15.99 -4.29
N PHE A 173 15.35 17.21 -4.53
CA PHE A 173 15.35 18.31 -3.55
C PHE A 173 13.96 18.57 -2.93
N THR A 174 13.89 18.63 -1.60
CA THR A 174 12.63 18.78 -0.82
C THR A 174 11.52 17.81 -1.20
N GLY A 175 11.90 16.62 -1.70
CA GLY A 175 10.98 15.60 -2.18
C GLY A 175 10.30 15.93 -3.51
N GLN A 176 10.70 16.99 -4.22
CA GLN A 176 10.11 17.34 -5.51
C GLN A 176 10.66 16.51 -6.65
N ARG A 177 9.84 16.34 -7.68
CA ARG A 177 10.22 15.56 -8.86
C ARG A 177 11.12 16.37 -9.77
N LEU A 178 12.34 15.92 -9.99
CA LEU A 178 13.25 16.42 -11.01
C LEU A 178 12.85 15.87 -12.38
N ASP A 179 12.62 16.75 -13.34
CA ASP A 179 12.58 16.42 -14.75
C ASP A 179 14.00 16.48 -15.31
N THR A 180 14.58 15.30 -15.56
CA THR A 180 15.97 15.19 -16.03
C THR A 180 16.18 15.68 -17.45
N GLN A 181 15.12 15.81 -18.27
CA GLN A 181 15.23 16.30 -19.64
C GLN A 181 15.40 17.82 -19.67
N THR A 182 14.76 18.52 -18.73
CA THR A 182 14.75 19.99 -18.66
C THR A 182 15.62 20.56 -17.53
N GLY A 183 15.93 19.75 -16.52
CA GLY A 183 16.62 20.18 -15.29
C GLY A 183 15.71 20.89 -14.29
N LEU A 184 14.40 20.91 -14.52
CA LEU A 184 13.43 21.64 -13.71
C LEU A 184 12.80 20.75 -12.63
N PHE A 185 12.44 21.36 -11.50
CA PHE A 185 11.72 20.68 -10.42
C PHE A 185 10.24 20.98 -10.50
N TYR A 186 9.41 19.93 -10.48
CA TYR A 186 7.96 20.06 -10.48
C TYR A 186 7.42 20.11 -9.04
N TYR A 187 6.82 21.24 -8.67
CA TYR A 187 6.23 21.53 -7.35
C TYR A 187 4.69 21.42 -7.39
N ASN A 188 4.14 20.47 -8.14
CA ASN A 188 2.71 20.24 -8.39
C ASN A 188 1.97 21.35 -9.18
N ALA A 189 2.17 22.61 -8.85
CA ALA A 189 1.50 23.73 -9.53
C ALA A 189 2.41 24.42 -10.56
N ARG A 190 3.72 24.43 -10.30
CA ARG A 190 4.70 25.22 -11.06
C ARG A 190 6.02 24.48 -11.18
N TYR A 191 6.77 24.80 -12.24
CA TYR A 191 8.13 24.32 -12.42
C TYR A 191 9.11 25.34 -11.84
N TYR A 192 10.08 24.85 -11.10
CA TYR A 192 11.13 25.61 -10.45
C TYR A 192 12.46 25.37 -11.16
N ASP A 193 13.15 26.44 -11.53
CA ASP A 193 14.49 26.40 -12.08
C ASP A 193 15.50 26.69 -10.96
N ALA A 194 16.28 25.67 -10.61
CA ALA A 194 17.31 25.75 -9.59
C ALA A 194 18.49 26.64 -9.99
N THR A 195 18.70 26.88 -11.29
CA THR A 195 19.80 27.71 -11.79
C THR A 195 19.51 29.18 -11.56
N SER A 196 18.30 29.64 -11.87
CA SER A 196 17.85 31.01 -11.64
C SER A 196 17.32 31.26 -10.22
N GLY A 197 17.02 30.19 -9.47
CA GLY A 197 16.51 30.27 -8.11
C GLY A 197 15.03 30.67 -8.04
N ARG A 198 14.26 30.47 -9.12
CA ARG A 198 12.87 30.97 -9.27
C ARG A 198 11.96 29.98 -9.98
N PHE A 199 10.64 30.15 -9.81
CA PHE A 199 9.64 29.49 -10.64
C PHE A 199 9.66 30.06 -12.07
N ILE A 200 9.36 29.23 -13.06
CA ILE A 200 9.25 29.67 -14.46
C ILE A 200 7.85 30.20 -14.81
N SER A 201 6.92 30.14 -13.86
CA SER A 201 5.56 30.67 -13.97
C SER A 201 5.16 31.45 -12.71
N ALA A 202 4.40 32.52 -12.92
CA ALA A 202 3.89 33.37 -11.85
C ALA A 202 2.88 32.59 -10.98
N ASP A 203 2.87 32.86 -9.68
CA ASP A 203 1.82 32.37 -8.78
C ASP A 203 0.48 33.05 -9.11
N THR A 204 -0.54 32.24 -9.39
CA THR A 204 -1.89 32.73 -9.74
C THR A 204 -2.80 32.88 -8.52
N VAL A 205 -2.39 32.39 -7.35
CA VAL A 205 -3.15 32.41 -6.10
C VAL A 205 -2.59 33.48 -5.16
N GLU A 206 -1.27 33.49 -4.95
CA GLU A 206 -0.57 34.60 -4.27
C GLU A 206 -0.35 35.73 -5.28
N THR A 207 -1.42 36.47 -5.56
CA THR A 207 -1.36 37.65 -6.43
C THR A 207 -0.46 38.72 -5.79
N ASN A 208 0.29 39.47 -6.60
CA ASN A 208 1.21 40.57 -6.25
C ASN A 208 0.65 41.73 -5.40
N GLY A 209 -0.52 41.58 -4.76
CA GLY A 209 -1.17 42.62 -3.98
C GLY A 209 -0.35 43.16 -2.80
N SER A 210 0.74 42.47 -2.40
CA SER A 210 1.64 42.90 -1.30
C SER A 210 3.08 43.19 -1.75
N GLY A 211 3.38 43.29 -3.05
CA GLY A 211 4.75 43.52 -3.55
C GLY A 211 5.69 42.32 -3.46
N LEU A 212 5.15 41.11 -3.30
CA LEU A 212 5.91 39.87 -3.35
C LEU A 212 6.26 39.51 -4.80
N ASP A 213 7.42 38.90 -5.03
CA ASP A 213 7.78 38.38 -6.36
C ASP A 213 6.96 37.11 -6.66
N PRO A 214 6.12 37.10 -7.72
CA PRO A 214 5.25 35.98 -8.01
C PRO A 214 6.02 34.74 -8.51
N PHE A 215 7.30 34.89 -8.83
CA PHE A 215 8.19 33.80 -9.23
C PHE A 215 9.08 33.30 -8.07
N ALA A 216 8.98 33.89 -6.87
CA ALA A 216 9.85 33.56 -5.75
C ALA A 216 9.58 32.16 -5.19
N TYR A 217 10.66 31.52 -4.75
CA TYR A 217 10.64 30.30 -3.96
C TYR A 217 10.60 30.62 -2.47
N VAL A 218 9.63 30.04 -1.74
CA VAL A 218 9.44 30.17 -0.28
C VAL A 218 9.67 31.59 0.25
N LYS A 219 8.74 32.51 -0.04
CA LYS A 219 8.68 33.90 0.47
C LYS A 219 10.04 34.58 0.66
N LEU A 220 11.00 34.33 -0.23
CA LEU A 220 12.17 35.18 -0.34
C LEU A 220 11.68 36.48 -0.96
N SER A 221 11.21 37.39 -0.12
CA SER A 221 11.10 38.79 -0.48
C SER A 221 12.50 39.21 -0.90
N SER A 222 12.62 39.74 -2.12
CA SER A 222 13.81 40.42 -2.60
C SER A 222 14.40 41.28 -1.48
N MET A 223 15.54 40.89 -0.93
CA MET A 223 16.45 41.88 -0.37
C MET A 223 17.03 42.58 -1.58
N GLU A 224 16.48 43.76 -1.90
CA GLU A 224 17.20 44.78 -2.65
C GLU A 224 18.61 44.93 -2.04
N GLU A 225 19.62 45.03 -2.91
CA GLU A 225 20.95 45.49 -2.53
C GLU A 225 20.84 46.80 -1.73
N ASN A 226 21.46 46.85 -0.55
CA ASN A 226 21.91 48.11 0.01
C ASN A 226 23.43 48.03 0.22
N CYS A 227 24.15 48.52 -0.78
CA CYS A 227 25.51 48.99 -0.63
C CYS A 227 25.51 50.12 0.41
N GLY A 228 26.10 49.84 1.57
CA GLY A 228 26.39 50.82 2.61
C GLY A 228 27.79 50.55 3.12
N ILE A 229 28.68 51.48 2.78
CA ILE A 229 30.08 51.59 3.20
C ILE A 229 30.19 51.66 4.73
#